data_AF-A0A1X0RUD6-F1
#
_entry.id   AF-A0A1X0RUD6-F1
#
_cell.length_a   1.000
_cell.length_b   1.000
_cell.length_c   1.000
_cell.angle_alpha   90.00
_cell.angle_beta   90.00
_cell.angle_gamma   90.00
#
_symmetry.space_group_name_H-M   'P 1'
#
loop_
_entity.id
_entity.type
_entity.pdbx_description
1 polymer ?
#
loop_
_entity_poly.entity_id
_entity_poly.type
_entity_poly.pdbx_seq_one_letter_code
_entity_poly.pdbx_strand_id
1 'polypeptide(L)'
;MYYFVLRFILIIAMCIVIYSLTLVYSLGINVSEIFGKFGANGWYHWTPEEQWAVIYAQNFLLISFVWYLAFISYSFLHRTASIIEFIPFRNTVWIGAFFVSIALQFCFCAVSLAHGPFELSSFPWFIYFLGFAWPIVLIPVQEVVKMHDSKEFTRFQKRSKLEFSTKLGMHSPL
;
A
#
# COMPACT_ATOMS: atom_id res chain seq x y z
N MET A 1 -8.67 15.69 4.82
CA MET A 1 -9.18 14.66 3.89
C MET A 1 -8.23 14.43 2.71
N TYR A 2 -7.82 15.48 1.97
CA TYR A 2 -6.87 15.38 0.84
C TYR A 2 -5.56 14.65 1.15
N TYR A 3 -5.01 14.86 2.35
CA TYR A 3 -3.80 14.18 2.80
C TYR A 3 -3.92 12.65 2.80
N PHE A 4 -5.02 12.11 3.31
CA PHE A 4 -5.24 10.66 3.34
C PHE A 4 -5.32 10.11 1.91
N VAL A 5 -6.07 10.76 1.02
CA VAL A 5 -6.21 10.34 -0.37
C VAL A 5 -4.85 10.31 -1.08
N LEU A 6 -4.04 11.37 -0.93
CA LEU A 6 -2.72 11.46 -1.57
C LEU A 6 -1.75 10.37 -1.13
N ARG A 7 -1.86 9.89 0.12
CA ARG A 7 -0.98 8.83 0.64
C ARG A 7 -1.30 7.46 0.06
N PHE A 8 -2.57 7.13 -0.12
CA PHE A 8 -2.99 5.80 -0.53
C PHE A 8 -3.17 5.67 -2.04
N ILE A 9 -3.35 6.77 -2.78
CA ILE A 9 -3.62 6.72 -4.23
C ILE A 9 -2.50 6.04 -5.02
N LEU A 10 -1.23 6.29 -4.67
CA LEU A 10 -0.08 5.68 -5.34
C LEU A 10 0.05 4.18 -5.05
N ILE A 11 -0.35 3.75 -3.84
CA ILE A 11 -0.39 2.33 -3.47
C ILE A 11 -1.47 1.64 -4.30
N ILE A 12 -2.69 2.19 -4.28
CA ILE A 12 -3.84 1.62 -4.96
C ILE A 12 -3.57 1.52 -6.46
N ALA A 13 -3.02 2.58 -7.07
CA ALA A 13 -2.66 2.58 -8.48
C ALA A 13 -1.66 1.45 -8.81
N MET A 14 -0.60 1.27 -8.01
CA MET A 14 0.36 0.20 -8.25
C MET A 14 -0.18 -1.19 -7.98
N CYS A 15 -1.02 -1.37 -6.97
CA CYS A 15 -1.69 -2.64 -6.74
C CYS A 15 -2.56 -3.03 -7.95
N ILE A 16 -3.30 -2.08 -8.54
CA ILE A 16 -4.08 -2.31 -9.77
C ILE A 16 -3.17 -2.67 -10.94
N VAL A 17 -2.03 -1.98 -11.09
CA VAL A 17 -1.03 -2.30 -12.14
C VAL A 17 -0.47 -3.70 -11.96
N ILE A 18 -0.07 -4.09 -10.75
CA ILE A 18 0.48 -5.44 -10.47
C ILE A 18 -0.57 -6.52 -10.70
N TYR A 19 -1.81 -6.30 -10.26
CA TYR A 19 -2.92 -7.22 -10.49
C TYR A 19 -3.22 -7.40 -11.98
N SER A 20 -3.33 -6.30 -12.73
CA SER A 20 -3.61 -6.36 -14.16
C SER A 20 -2.48 -7.02 -14.95
N LEU A 21 -1.22 -6.72 -14.63
CA LEU A 21 -0.06 -7.37 -15.26
C LEU A 21 -0.04 -8.87 -14.95
N THR A 22 -0.16 -9.26 -13.68
CA THR A 22 -0.15 -10.69 -13.32
C THR A 22 -1.27 -11.47 -13.99
N LEU A 23 -2.46 -10.88 -14.14
CA LEU A 23 -3.59 -11.48 -14.84
C LEU A 23 -3.36 -11.62 -16.35
N VAL A 24 -2.75 -10.62 -17.00
CA VAL A 24 -2.36 -10.64 -18.42
C VAL A 24 -1.38 -11.78 -18.70
N TYR A 25 -0.36 -11.90 -17.85
CA TYR A 25 0.70 -12.90 -18.04
C TYR A 25 0.27 -14.31 -17.66
N SER A 26 -0.64 -14.49 -16.70
CA SER A 26 -1.16 -15.83 -16.36
C SER A 26 -2.07 -16.39 -17.44
N LEU A 27 -2.79 -15.54 -18.19
CA LEU A 27 -3.72 -15.97 -19.24
C LEU A 27 -3.17 -15.81 -20.66
N GLY A 28 -2.04 -15.12 -20.83
CA GLY A 28 -1.46 -14.84 -22.14
C GLY A 28 -2.31 -13.90 -23.01
N ILE A 29 -3.13 -13.06 -22.40
CA ILE A 29 -4.10 -12.18 -23.08
C ILE A 29 -3.52 -10.77 -23.24
N ASN A 30 -3.91 -10.02 -24.28
CA ASN A 30 -3.49 -8.63 -24.45
C ASN A 30 -4.14 -7.67 -23.43
N VAL A 31 -3.45 -6.57 -23.09
CA VAL A 31 -3.90 -5.59 -22.07
C VAL A 31 -5.28 -4.99 -22.37
N SER A 32 -5.62 -4.82 -23.65
CA SER A 32 -6.92 -4.28 -24.08
C SER A 32 -8.10 -5.21 -23.79
N GLU A 33 -7.85 -6.50 -23.60
CA GLU A 33 -8.88 -7.52 -23.42
C GLU A 33 -9.13 -7.89 -21.96
N ILE A 34 -8.35 -7.33 -21.03
CA ILE A 34 -8.52 -7.51 -19.57
C ILE A 34 -9.93 -7.10 -19.14
N PHE A 35 -10.37 -5.93 -19.61
CA PHE A 35 -11.68 -5.37 -19.29
C PHE A 35 -12.70 -5.76 -20.37
N GLY A 36 -13.43 -6.85 -20.14
CA GLY A 36 -14.62 -7.20 -20.94
C GLY A 36 -14.69 -8.65 -21.42
N LYS A 37 -13.56 -9.36 -21.55
CA LYS A 37 -13.61 -10.81 -21.89
C LYS A 37 -13.82 -11.71 -20.67
N PHE A 38 -13.40 -11.28 -19.49
CA PHE A 38 -13.57 -12.05 -18.26
C PHE A 38 -15.04 -12.18 -17.88
N GLY A 39 -15.56 -13.41 -17.85
CA GLY A 39 -16.93 -13.67 -17.40
C GLY A 39 -18.03 -13.25 -18.37
N ALA A 40 -17.78 -13.21 -19.69
CA ALA A 40 -18.84 -13.03 -20.70
C ALA A 40 -19.99 -14.04 -20.53
N ASN A 41 -19.68 -15.25 -20.07
CA ASN A 41 -20.64 -16.31 -19.77
C ASN A 41 -21.08 -16.33 -18.29
N GLY A 42 -20.67 -15.35 -17.47
CA GLY A 42 -20.93 -15.29 -16.03
C GLY A 42 -19.86 -15.99 -15.17
N TRP A 43 -19.76 -15.55 -13.91
CA TRP A 43 -18.75 -16.01 -12.92
C TRP A 43 -18.76 -17.52 -12.59
N TYR A 44 -19.87 -18.22 -12.84
CA TYR A 44 -20.05 -19.63 -12.49
C TYR A 44 -19.48 -20.57 -13.56
N HIS A 45 -19.24 -20.04 -14.77
CA HIS A 45 -18.75 -20.79 -15.92
C HIS A 45 -17.25 -20.57 -16.18
N TRP A 46 -16.51 -20.04 -15.22
CA TRP A 46 -15.07 -19.85 -15.34
C TRP A 46 -14.34 -21.17 -15.40
N THR A 47 -13.38 -21.27 -16.32
CA THR A 47 -12.50 -22.43 -16.41
C THR A 47 -11.62 -22.50 -15.15
N PRO A 48 -11.16 -23.70 -14.75
CA PRO A 48 -10.24 -23.82 -13.61
C PRO A 48 -8.96 -22.98 -13.81
N GLU A 49 -8.49 -22.82 -15.05
CA GLU A 49 -7.33 -21.99 -15.37
C GLU A 49 -7.60 -20.49 -15.10
N GLU A 50 -8.77 -19.96 -15.49
CA GLU A 50 -9.18 -18.59 -15.20
C GLU A 50 -9.30 -18.32 -13.70
N GLN A 51 -9.85 -19.30 -12.95
CA GLN A 51 -9.95 -19.20 -11.50
C GLN A 51 -8.57 -19.14 -10.84
N TRP A 52 -7.66 -20.03 -11.23
CA TRP A 52 -6.29 -20.00 -10.73
C TRP A 52 -5.55 -18.72 -11.14
N ALA A 53 -5.73 -18.24 -12.37
CA ALA A 53 -5.11 -17.00 -12.83
C ALA A 53 -5.49 -15.79 -11.95
N VAL A 54 -6.75 -15.70 -11.54
CA VAL A 54 -7.23 -14.68 -10.61
C VAL A 54 -6.64 -14.87 -9.21
N ILE A 55 -6.58 -16.10 -8.69
CA ILE A 55 -5.98 -16.39 -7.38
C ILE A 55 -4.50 -15.98 -7.34
N TYR A 56 -3.75 -16.24 -8.41
CA TYR A 56 -2.37 -15.78 -8.53
C TYR A 56 -2.31 -14.25 -8.53
N ALA A 57 -3.09 -13.60 -9.38
CA ALA A 57 -3.11 -12.13 -9.44
C ALA A 57 -3.46 -11.48 -8.09
N GLN A 58 -4.42 -12.06 -7.36
CA GLN A 58 -4.78 -11.62 -6.01
C GLN A 58 -3.64 -11.79 -5.01
N ASN A 59 -2.96 -12.94 -5.00
CA ASN A 59 -1.83 -13.17 -4.08
C ASN A 59 -0.66 -12.21 -4.34
N PHE A 60 -0.32 -11.95 -5.60
CA PHE A 60 0.72 -10.98 -5.97
C PHE A 60 0.34 -9.55 -5.57
N LEU A 61 -0.92 -9.16 -5.78
CA LEU A 61 -1.44 -7.89 -5.30
C LEU A 61 -1.34 -7.79 -3.78
N LEU A 62 -1.73 -8.84 -3.05
CA LEU A 62 -1.75 -8.84 -1.58
C LEU A 62 -0.34 -8.75 -0.98
N ILE A 63 0.63 -9.50 -1.52
CA ILE A 63 2.04 -9.38 -1.09
C ILE A 63 2.53 -7.95 -1.29
N SER A 64 2.31 -7.39 -2.48
CA SER A 64 2.75 -6.04 -2.81
C SER A 64 2.06 -5.00 -1.93
N PHE A 65 0.76 -5.19 -1.67
CA PHE A 65 -0.03 -4.33 -0.80
C PHE A 65 0.49 -4.33 0.64
N VAL A 66 0.72 -5.51 1.23
CA VAL A 66 1.28 -5.63 2.59
C VAL A 66 2.69 -5.05 2.64
N TRP A 67 3.51 -5.30 1.63
CA TRP A 67 4.84 -4.71 1.51
C TRP A 67 4.77 -3.17 1.54
N TYR A 68 3.92 -2.56 0.71
CA TYR A 68 3.74 -1.11 0.68
C TYR A 68 3.19 -0.54 1.99
N LEU A 69 2.19 -1.20 2.58
CA LEU A 69 1.65 -0.80 3.87
C LEU A 69 2.69 -0.91 4.99
N ALA A 70 3.51 -1.95 5.00
CA ALA A 70 4.58 -2.13 5.97
C ALA A 70 5.59 -0.97 5.89
N PHE A 71 5.98 -0.55 4.69
CA PHE A 71 6.80 0.65 4.54
C PHE A 71 6.07 1.90 4.98
N ILE A 72 4.82 2.12 4.59
CA ILE A 72 4.11 3.36 4.95
C ILE A 72 3.80 3.43 6.46
N SER A 73 3.76 2.29 7.14
CA SER A 73 3.49 2.20 8.58
C SER A 73 4.45 3.04 9.44
N TYR A 74 5.73 3.21 9.05
CA TYR A 74 6.66 4.07 9.80
C TYR A 74 6.13 5.51 9.88
N SER A 75 5.44 5.96 8.83
CA SER A 75 4.96 7.34 8.75
C SER A 75 3.85 7.61 9.76
N PHE A 76 3.20 6.58 10.28
CA PHE A 76 2.16 6.67 11.29
C PHE A 76 2.69 6.58 12.72
N LEU A 77 3.96 6.20 12.91
CA LEU A 77 4.57 6.12 14.25
C LEU A 77 4.61 7.49 14.94
N HIS A 78 4.86 8.55 14.15
CA HIS A 78 4.74 9.93 14.59
C HIS A 78 3.93 10.74 13.59
N ARG A 79 2.94 11.48 14.09
CA ARG A 79 2.04 12.30 13.27
C ARG A 79 2.77 13.41 12.52
N THR A 80 3.64 14.17 13.19
CA THR A 80 4.21 15.43 12.67
C THR A 80 5.73 15.46 12.58
N ALA A 81 6.44 14.60 13.30
CA ALA A 81 7.91 14.55 13.29
C ALA A 81 8.42 13.84 12.02
N SER A 82 9.41 14.44 11.36
CA SER A 82 10.01 13.89 10.13
C SER A 82 10.83 12.61 10.41
N ILE A 83 11.14 11.84 9.36
CA ILE A 83 12.06 10.68 9.47
C ILE A 83 13.46 11.12 9.90
N ILE A 84 13.85 12.35 9.54
CA ILE A 84 15.16 12.93 9.85
C ILE A 84 15.28 13.21 11.35
N GLU A 85 14.19 13.66 11.98
CA GLU A 85 14.16 13.92 13.43
C GLU A 85 13.98 12.63 14.25
N PHE A 86 13.24 11.66 13.72
CA PHE A 86 12.99 10.38 14.40
C PHE A 86 13.31 9.20 13.49
N ILE A 87 14.40 8.52 13.81
CA ILE A 87 14.80 7.28 13.14
C ILE A 87 13.81 6.16 13.56
N PRO A 88 13.07 5.55 12.61
CA PRO A 88 12.06 4.54 12.92
C PRO A 88 12.64 3.28 13.57
N PHE A 89 13.92 3.00 13.35
CA PHE A 89 14.63 1.86 13.95
C PHE A 89 14.79 1.93 15.47
N ARG A 90 14.47 3.06 16.11
CA ARG A 90 14.48 3.15 17.57
C ARG A 90 13.34 2.35 18.21
N ASN A 91 12.26 2.08 17.49
CA ASN A 91 11.12 1.32 18.00
C ASN A 91 11.23 -0.16 17.66
N THR A 92 11.66 -0.96 18.63
CA THR A 92 11.80 -2.42 18.49
C THR A 92 10.48 -3.14 18.24
N VAL A 93 9.37 -2.64 18.81
CA VAL A 93 8.03 -3.22 18.61
C VAL A 93 7.59 -3.04 17.15
N TRP A 94 7.85 -1.86 16.57
CA TRP A 94 7.53 -1.61 15.16
C TRP A 94 8.37 -2.48 14.22
N ILE A 95 9.66 -2.64 14.50
CA ILE A 95 10.54 -3.53 13.73
C ILE A 95 10.01 -4.97 13.78
N GLY A 96 9.66 -5.46 14.97
CA GLY A 96 9.09 -6.79 15.14
C GLY A 96 7.79 -6.97 14.35
N ALA A 97 6.87 -6.01 14.46
CA ALA A 97 5.61 -6.02 13.71
C ALA A 97 5.84 -6.02 12.18
N PHE A 98 6.79 -5.22 11.69
CA PHE A 98 7.14 -5.16 10.27
C PHE A 98 7.57 -6.54 9.73
N PHE A 99 8.53 -7.18 10.39
CA PHE A 99 9.01 -8.50 9.95
C PHE A 99 7.94 -9.59 10.09
N VAL A 100 7.17 -9.58 11.18
CA VAL A 100 6.07 -10.55 11.41
C VAL A 100 4.98 -10.41 10.35
N SER A 101 4.56 -9.19 10.01
CA SER A 101 3.55 -8.96 8.97
C SER A 101 4.00 -9.48 7.61
N ILE A 102 5.26 -9.25 7.25
CA ILE A 102 5.82 -9.74 5.98
C ILE A 102 5.91 -11.26 5.99
N ALA A 103 6.46 -11.86 7.06
CA ALA A 103 6.58 -13.31 7.18
C ALA A 103 5.22 -14.01 7.09
N LEU A 104 4.21 -13.49 7.79
CA LEU A 104 2.86 -14.03 7.76
C LEU A 104 2.24 -13.94 6.36
N GLN A 105 2.48 -12.84 5.63
CA GLN A 105 2.00 -12.69 4.26
C GLN A 105 2.68 -13.67 3.30
N PHE A 106 3.99 -13.93 3.46
CA PHE A 106 4.69 -14.94 2.67
C PHE A 106 4.17 -16.35 2.98
N CYS A 107 3.93 -16.69 4.25
CA CYS A 107 3.31 -17.96 4.62
C CYS A 107 1.91 -18.12 4.01
N PHE A 108 1.09 -17.07 4.07
CA PHE A 108 -0.24 -17.08 3.46
C PHE A 108 -0.18 -17.31 1.95
N CYS A 109 0.69 -16.59 1.26
CA CYS A 109 0.95 -16.75 -0.17
C CYS A 109 1.38 -18.18 -0.50
N ALA A 110 2.37 -18.73 0.23
CA ALA A 110 2.87 -20.08 0.01
C ALA A 110 1.77 -21.13 0.17
N VAL A 111 0.93 -21.02 1.21
CA VAL A 111 -0.20 -21.94 1.42
C VAL A 111 -1.26 -21.79 0.32
N SER A 112 -1.59 -20.56 -0.07
CA SER A 112 -2.59 -20.28 -1.11
C SER A 112 -2.16 -20.79 -2.49
N LEU A 113 -0.85 -20.84 -2.76
CA LEU A 113 -0.29 -21.20 -4.07
C LEU A 113 0.30 -22.61 -4.11
N ALA A 114 0.33 -23.33 -2.99
CA ALA A 114 0.94 -24.67 -2.88
C ALA A 114 0.40 -25.70 -3.89
N HIS A 115 -0.87 -25.57 -4.28
CA HIS A 115 -1.54 -26.48 -5.21
C HIS A 115 -1.79 -25.85 -6.60
N GLY A 116 -1.17 -24.71 -6.88
CA GLY A 116 -1.43 -23.95 -8.08
C GLY A 116 -0.77 -24.58 -9.33
N PRO A 117 -1.44 -24.52 -10.50
CA PRO A 117 -0.93 -25.11 -11.74
C PRO A 117 0.16 -24.27 -12.41
N PHE A 118 0.34 -23.00 -12.01
CA PHE A 118 1.31 -22.09 -12.62
C PHE A 118 2.63 -22.10 -11.85
N GLU A 119 3.73 -22.32 -12.57
CA GLU A 119 5.06 -22.16 -11.98
C GLU A 119 5.36 -20.67 -11.74
N LEU A 120 5.90 -20.33 -10.56
CA LEU A 120 6.30 -18.96 -10.24
C LEU A 120 7.42 -18.45 -11.18
N SER A 121 8.21 -19.35 -11.77
CA SER A 121 9.23 -19.05 -12.80
C SER A 121 8.63 -18.52 -14.11
N SER A 122 7.36 -18.80 -14.39
CA SER A 122 6.68 -18.38 -15.61
C SER A 122 6.36 -16.88 -15.62
N PHE A 123 6.37 -16.22 -14.46
CA PHE A 123 6.09 -14.80 -14.38
C PHE A 123 7.32 -13.97 -14.74
N PRO A 124 7.16 -12.89 -15.52
CA PRO A 124 8.27 -12.03 -15.86
C PRO A 124 8.96 -11.42 -14.64
N TRP A 125 10.28 -11.27 -14.69
CA TRP A 125 11.07 -10.67 -13.60
C TRP A 125 10.58 -9.28 -13.19
N PHE A 126 9.91 -8.55 -14.10
CA PHE A 126 9.69 -7.12 -13.92
C PHE A 126 8.51 -6.90 -12.99
N ILE A 127 7.61 -7.87 -12.88
CA ILE A 127 6.49 -7.84 -11.93
C ILE A 127 7.05 -7.88 -10.51
N TYR A 128 8.00 -8.78 -10.25
CA TYR A 128 8.70 -8.85 -8.97
C TYR A 128 9.51 -7.58 -8.71
N PHE A 129 10.28 -7.13 -9.70
CA PHE A 129 11.08 -5.91 -9.58
C PHE A 129 10.20 -4.69 -9.25
N LEU A 130 9.10 -4.51 -9.96
CA LEU A 130 8.16 -3.42 -9.73
C LEU A 130 7.51 -3.51 -8.35
N GLY A 131 7.12 -4.73 -7.95
CA GLY A 131 6.61 -5.05 -6.62
C GLY A 131 7.58 -4.61 -5.51
N PHE A 132 8.84 -5.03 -5.58
CA PHE A 132 9.83 -4.78 -4.55
C PHE A 132 10.47 -3.39 -4.60
N ALA A 133 10.65 -2.78 -5.77
CA ALA A 133 11.34 -1.51 -5.95
C ALA A 133 10.45 -0.29 -5.68
N TRP A 134 9.13 -0.43 -5.78
CA TRP A 134 8.20 0.70 -5.61
C TRP A 134 8.29 1.47 -4.27
N PRO A 135 8.63 0.87 -3.11
CA PRO A 135 8.84 1.62 -1.87
C PRO A 135 9.89 2.74 -1.99
N ILE A 136 10.87 2.60 -2.89
CA ILE A 136 11.90 3.63 -3.13
C ILE A 136 11.26 4.95 -3.58
N VAL A 137 10.15 4.88 -4.34
CA VAL A 137 9.38 6.05 -4.76
C VAL A 137 8.34 6.44 -3.71
N LEU A 138 7.71 5.46 -3.04
CA LEU A 138 6.71 5.74 -2.01
C LEU A 138 7.26 6.52 -0.82
N ILE A 139 8.40 6.11 -0.27
CA ILE A 139 9.01 6.73 0.93
C ILE A 139 9.20 8.25 0.77
N PRO A 140 9.87 8.77 -0.29
CA PRO A 140 10.04 10.21 -0.44
C PRO A 140 8.72 10.94 -0.67
N VAL A 141 7.77 10.37 -1.41
CA VAL A 141 6.44 10.98 -1.58
C VAL A 141 5.70 11.08 -0.23
N GLN A 142 5.77 10.03 0.59
CA GLN A 142 5.16 10.05 1.92
C GLN A 142 5.78 11.12 2.81
N GLU A 143 7.09 11.32 2.72
CA GLU A 143 7.79 12.35 3.49
C GLU A 143 7.40 13.76 3.04
N VAL A 144 7.32 14.02 1.73
CA VAL A 144 6.85 15.31 1.21
C VAL A 144 5.43 15.62 1.68
N VAL A 145 4.53 14.64 1.59
CA VAL A 145 3.14 14.77 2.06
C VAL A 145 3.11 15.03 3.56
N LYS A 146 3.92 14.31 4.35
CA LYS A 146 4.04 14.50 5.80
C LYS A 146 4.58 15.88 6.18
N MET A 147 5.61 16.37 5.48
CA MET A 147 6.17 17.70 5.68
C MET A 147 5.15 18.80 5.43
N HIS A 148 4.31 18.65 4.40
CA HIS A 148 3.24 19.59 4.11
C HIS A 148 2.21 19.63 5.25
N ASP A 149 1.78 18.47 5.74
CA ASP A 149 0.82 18.36 6.85
C ASP A 149 1.38 18.93 8.17
N SER A 150 2.67 18.70 8.46
CA SER A 150 3.32 19.26 9.65
C SER A 150 3.34 20.80 9.64
N LYS A 151 3.55 21.41 8.46
CA LYS A 151 3.49 22.87 8.29
C LYS A 151 2.07 23.41 8.54
N GLU A 152 1.05 22.76 7.98
CA GLU A 152 -0.34 23.15 8.20
C GLU A 152 -0.77 22.97 9.66
N PHE A 153 -0.36 21.87 10.29
CA PHE A 153 -0.62 21.62 11.71
C PHE A 153 0.00 22.71 12.60
N THR A 154 1.24 23.13 12.30
CA THR A 154 1.92 24.21 13.03
C THR A 154 1.18 25.54 12.90
N ARG A 155 0.66 25.85 11.70
CA ARG A 155 -0.14 27.06 11.46
C ARG A 155 -1.45 27.02 12.23
N PHE A 156 -2.13 25.87 12.20
CA PHE A 156 -3.35 25.64 12.95
C PHE A 156 -3.12 25.82 14.45
N GLN A 157 -2.08 25.20 15.02
CA GLN A 157 -1.75 25.32 16.43
C GLN A 157 -1.41 26.76 16.84
N LYS A 158 -0.71 27.52 15.99
CA LYS A 158 -0.45 28.96 16.21
C LYS A 158 -1.75 29.77 16.22
N ARG A 159 -2.66 29.50 15.29
CA ARG A 159 -3.96 30.15 15.20
C ARG A 159 -4.84 29.85 16.41
N SER A 160 -4.95 28.58 16.81
CA SER A 160 -5.70 28.19 18.01
C SER A 160 -5.14 28.82 19.28
N LYS A 161 -3.81 28.95 19.39
CA LYS A 161 -3.18 29.65 20.52
C LYS A 161 -3.55 31.15 20.55
N LEU A 162 -3.56 31.82 19.40
CA LEU A 162 -3.97 33.23 19.30
C LEU A 162 -5.45 33.41 19.64
N GLU A 163 -6.32 32.51 19.17
CA GLU A 163 -7.75 32.52 19.49
C GLU A 163 -7.99 32.34 21.00
N PHE A 164 -7.23 31.46 21.65
CA PHE A 164 -7.28 31.28 23.11
C PHE A 164 -6.80 32.53 23.88
N SER A 165 -5.77 33.22 23.39
CA SER A 165 -5.27 34.46 24.01
C SER A 165 -6.17 35.70 23.77
N THR A 166 -7.30 35.56 23.08
CA THR A 166 -8.28 36.64 22.94
C THR A 166 -9.24 36.69 24.14
N LYS A 167 -9.93 37.82 24.35
CA LYS A 167 -10.92 37.95 25.44
C LYS A 167 -12.00 36.86 25.44
N LEU A 168 -12.36 36.30 24.28
CA LEU A 168 -13.31 35.18 24.21
C LEU A 168 -12.70 33.86 24.70
N GLY A 169 -11.42 33.61 24.42
CA GLY A 169 -10.71 32.41 24.85
C GLY A 169 -10.27 32.45 26.32
N MET A 170 -10.00 33.63 26.88
CA MET A 170 -9.64 33.78 28.31
C MET A 170 -10.79 33.46 29.29
N HIS A 171 -12.03 33.43 28.82
CA HIS A 171 -13.21 33.12 29.66
C HIS A 171 -13.69 31.67 29.52
N SER A 172 -13.00 30.80 28.78
CA SER A 172 -13.32 29.37 28.79
C SER A 172 -12.89 28.75 30.13
N PRO A 173 -13.80 28.09 30.88
CA PRO A 173 -13.44 27.42 32.12
C PRO A 173 -12.40 26.32 31.84
N LEU A 174 -11.42 26.21 32.74
CA LEU A 174 -10.39 25.17 32.75
C LEU A 174 -11.00 23.78 33.00
#